data_AF-A0A3M1FYM4-F1
#
_entry.id   AF-A0A3M1FYM4-F1
#
_cell.length_a   1.000
_cell.length_b   1.000
_cell.length_c   1.000
_cell.angle_alpha   90.00
_cell.angle_beta   90.00
_cell.angle_gamma   90.00
#
_symmetry.space_group_name_H-M   'P 1'
#
loop_
_entity.id
_entity.type
_entity.pdbx_description
1 polymer ?
#
loop_
_entity_poly.entity_id
_entity_poly.type
_entity_poly.pdbx_seq_one_letter_code
_entity_poly.pdbx_strand_id
1 'polypeptide(L)'
;MHRSAIAIFAVLAGFLPAACAKDPFVVAVTDCPAVAFVSHANTLTRFAPGRYGDAEGVALTAVLTGLDVACHDKGDGVLTDIRFDIIVKRGPAGSADQVTLPYFVAVARGGDTLAAKQVFQASVTLKGEQGRGGTIEHIRHRIPTNALARKAPHEVLIGFALSEDEAAYNVRY
;
A
#
# COMPACT_ATOMS: atom_id res chain seq x y z
N MET A 1 94.10 9.03 10.16
CA MET A 1 93.12 9.74 11.00
C MET A 1 91.81 9.81 10.22
N HIS A 2 90.81 9.08 10.69
CA HIS A 2 89.47 8.94 10.10
C HIS A 2 88.65 10.24 10.26
N ARG A 3 87.79 10.57 9.28
CA ARG A 3 86.32 10.53 9.43
C ARG A 3 85.58 11.07 8.21
N SER A 4 84.87 10.17 7.52
CA SER A 4 83.78 10.47 6.58
C SER A 4 82.59 11.07 7.33
N ALA A 5 81.89 12.03 6.71
CA ALA A 5 80.58 12.51 7.17
C ALA A 5 79.55 12.32 6.06
N ILE A 6 78.53 11.54 6.39
CA ILE A 6 77.44 11.03 5.54
C ILE A 6 76.34 12.08 5.45
N ALA A 7 75.84 12.33 4.24
CA ALA A 7 74.69 13.19 3.98
C ALA A 7 73.39 12.49 4.41
N ILE A 8 72.59 13.15 5.25
CA ILE A 8 71.26 12.67 5.66
C ILE A 8 70.22 13.45 4.87
N PHE A 9 69.60 12.77 3.91
CA PHE A 9 68.43 13.24 3.17
C PHE A 9 67.18 12.93 4.00
N ALA A 10 66.54 13.97 4.55
CA ALA A 10 65.31 13.81 5.32
C ALA A 10 64.13 13.52 4.37
N VAL A 11 63.65 12.28 4.36
CA VAL A 11 62.42 11.88 3.67
C VAL A 11 61.23 12.27 4.54
N LEU A 12 60.51 13.32 4.14
CA LEU A 12 59.20 13.68 4.69
C LEU A 12 58.18 12.63 4.22
N ALA A 13 57.82 11.70 5.11
CA ALA A 13 56.72 10.76 4.91
C ALA A 13 55.38 11.52 4.99
N GLY A 14 54.76 11.75 3.83
CA GLY A 14 53.42 12.33 3.75
C GLY A 14 52.37 11.42 4.38
N PHE A 15 51.72 11.91 5.43
CA PHE A 15 50.55 11.27 6.04
C PHE A 15 49.34 11.57 5.15
N LEU A 16 48.97 10.64 4.28
CA LEU A 16 47.68 10.67 3.58
C LEU A 16 46.61 10.21 4.59
N PRO A 17 45.66 11.06 5.01
CA PRO A 17 44.53 10.56 5.78
C PRO A 17 43.76 9.57 4.89
N ALA A 18 43.64 8.33 5.36
CA ALA A 18 42.75 7.36 4.76
C ALA A 18 41.32 7.92 4.85
N ALA A 19 40.85 8.52 3.76
CA ALA A 19 39.43 8.77 3.56
C ALA A 19 38.76 7.39 3.47
N CYS A 20 38.31 6.88 4.62
CA CYS A 20 37.43 5.71 4.66
C CYS A 20 36.24 6.01 3.75
N ALA A 21 36.21 5.30 2.62
CA ALA A 21 35.11 5.34 1.68
C ALA A 21 33.84 4.97 2.44
N LYS A 22 32.97 5.95 2.70
CA LYS A 22 31.57 5.66 3.01
C LYS A 22 31.02 4.95 1.78
N ASP A 23 30.64 3.70 1.95
CA ASP A 23 29.97 2.95 0.89
C ASP A 23 28.73 3.76 0.44
N PRO A 24 28.70 4.28 -0.80
CA PRO A 24 27.58 5.07 -1.27
C PRO A 24 26.31 4.22 -1.47
N PHE A 25 26.38 2.89 -1.27
CA PHE A 25 25.31 1.93 -1.50
C PHE A 25 24.75 1.29 -0.22
N VAL A 26 24.67 2.03 0.90
CA VAL A 26 23.96 1.54 2.08
C VAL A 26 22.46 1.44 1.79
N VAL A 27 21.97 0.21 1.59
CA VAL A 27 20.54 -0.08 1.47
C VAL A 27 19.95 -0.27 2.87
N ALA A 28 19.18 0.72 3.33
CA ALA A 28 18.36 0.58 4.53
C ALA A 28 17.02 -0.07 4.15
N VAL A 29 16.75 -1.26 4.69
CA VAL A 29 15.44 -1.90 4.56
C VAL A 29 14.48 -1.18 5.50
N THR A 30 13.36 -0.70 4.97
CA THR A 30 12.32 -0.05 5.78
C THR A 30 11.51 -1.09 6.54
N ASP A 31 11.17 -0.77 7.79
CA ASP A 31 10.24 -1.57 8.61
C ASP A 31 8.77 -1.30 8.22
N CYS A 32 8.53 -0.37 7.30
CA CYS A 32 7.22 -0.05 6.77
C CYS A 32 6.66 -1.17 5.90
N PRO A 33 5.39 -1.56 6.09
CA PRO A 33 4.75 -2.52 5.20
C PRO A 33 4.55 -1.92 3.81
N ALA A 34 4.58 -2.79 2.79
CA ALA A 34 4.03 -2.42 1.49
C ALA A 34 2.51 -2.31 1.60
N VAL A 35 1.90 -1.35 0.91
CA VAL A 35 0.45 -1.16 0.90
C VAL A 35 -0.02 -1.14 -0.54
N ALA A 36 -1.04 -1.94 -0.87
CA ALA A 36 -1.56 -2.03 -2.23
C ALA A 36 -3.05 -2.36 -2.27
N PHE A 37 -3.69 -1.95 -3.37
CA PHE A 37 -4.98 -2.51 -3.73
C PHE A 37 -4.81 -3.89 -4.36
N VAL A 38 -5.64 -4.83 -3.96
CA VAL A 38 -5.62 -6.20 -4.49
C VAL A 38 -6.17 -6.22 -5.91
N SER A 39 -5.41 -6.78 -6.86
CA SER A 39 -5.88 -6.94 -8.24
C SER A 39 -7.19 -7.73 -8.29
N HIS A 40 -8.11 -7.33 -9.16
CA HIS A 40 -9.46 -7.90 -9.30
C HIS A 40 -10.37 -7.73 -8.06
N ALA A 41 -9.89 -7.06 -7.00
CA ALA A 41 -10.72 -6.61 -5.88
C ALA A 41 -10.63 -5.10 -5.66
N ASN A 42 -9.86 -4.37 -6.47
CA ASN A 42 -9.78 -2.91 -6.44
C ASN A 42 -10.96 -2.22 -7.15
N THR A 43 -11.79 -2.99 -7.85
CA THR A 43 -13.02 -2.56 -8.50
C THR A 43 -14.18 -3.45 -8.06
N LEU A 44 -15.40 -2.94 -8.18
CA LEU A 44 -16.62 -3.68 -7.95
C LEU A 44 -17.61 -3.32 -9.05
N THR A 45 -18.17 -4.32 -9.73
CA THR A 45 -19.27 -4.16 -10.68
C THR A 45 -20.46 -4.96 -10.18
N ARG A 46 -21.55 -4.28 -9.84
CA ARG A 46 -22.76 -4.92 -9.34
C ARG A 46 -23.86 -4.81 -10.36
N PHE A 47 -24.51 -5.93 -10.64
CA PHE A 47 -25.62 -6.04 -11.57
C PHE A 47 -26.96 -5.99 -10.84
N ALA A 48 -28.01 -5.55 -11.54
CA ALA A 48 -29.37 -5.73 -11.10
C ALA A 48 -29.75 -7.23 -11.10
N PRO A 49 -30.70 -7.67 -10.26
CA PRO A 49 -31.11 -9.07 -10.21
C PRO A 49 -31.46 -9.63 -11.59
N GLY A 50 -30.89 -10.79 -11.94
CA GLY A 50 -31.14 -11.47 -13.22
C GLY A 50 -30.48 -10.83 -14.45
N ARG A 51 -29.61 -9.82 -14.27
CA ARG A 51 -28.93 -9.10 -15.37
C ARG A 51 -27.41 -9.28 -15.39
N TYR A 52 -26.90 -10.34 -14.77
CA TYR A 52 -25.45 -10.60 -14.70
C TYR A 52 -24.82 -10.66 -16.11
N GLY A 53 -23.73 -9.92 -16.31
CA GLY A 53 -22.98 -9.89 -17.58
C GLY A 53 -23.59 -8.99 -18.66
N ASP A 54 -24.74 -8.36 -18.43
CA ASP A 54 -25.34 -7.39 -19.33
C ASP A 54 -24.90 -5.96 -18.96
N ALA A 55 -24.32 -5.24 -19.92
CA ALA A 55 -23.86 -3.86 -19.72
C ALA A 55 -25.00 -2.91 -19.31
N GLU A 56 -26.20 -3.08 -19.85
CA GLU A 56 -27.38 -2.31 -19.42
C GLU A 56 -27.89 -2.77 -18.04
N GLY A 57 -27.52 -3.98 -17.64
CA GLY A 57 -27.80 -4.59 -16.34
C GLY A 57 -26.96 -4.06 -15.18
N VAL A 58 -25.93 -3.26 -15.44
CA VAL A 58 -25.06 -2.72 -14.39
C VAL A 58 -25.85 -1.77 -13.50
N ALA A 59 -25.96 -2.09 -12.21
CA ALA A 59 -26.59 -1.25 -11.21
C ALA A 59 -25.62 -0.20 -10.67
N LEU A 60 -24.37 -0.57 -10.41
CA LEU A 60 -23.31 0.36 -10.03
C LEU A 60 -21.93 -0.19 -10.35
N THR A 61 -20.96 0.74 -10.39
CA THR A 61 -19.54 0.44 -10.38
C THR A 61 -18.86 1.21 -9.25
N ALA A 62 -17.83 0.63 -8.66
CA ALA A 62 -17.00 1.29 -7.67
C ALA A 62 -15.52 0.97 -7.89
N VAL A 63 -14.65 1.89 -7.47
CA VAL A 63 -13.20 1.76 -7.59
C VAL A 63 -12.51 2.31 -6.35
N LEU A 64 -11.48 1.59 -5.89
CA LEU A 64 -10.51 2.07 -4.91
C LEU A 64 -9.42 2.84 -5.66
N THR A 65 -9.16 4.08 -5.23
CA THR A 65 -8.17 4.95 -5.88
C THR A 65 -7.53 5.92 -4.88
N GLY A 66 -6.63 6.77 -5.34
CA GLY A 66 -6.06 7.84 -4.50
C GLY A 66 -5.28 7.32 -3.30
N LEU A 67 -4.56 6.20 -3.45
CA LEU A 67 -3.80 5.59 -2.36
C LEU A 67 -2.65 6.51 -1.92
N ASP A 68 -2.71 6.94 -0.67
CA ASP A 68 -1.76 7.82 0.00
C ASP A 68 -1.33 7.14 1.31
N VAL A 69 -0.02 6.97 1.48
CA VAL A 69 0.55 6.16 2.58
C VAL A 69 1.66 6.95 3.24
N ALA A 70 1.46 7.23 4.53
CA ALA A 70 2.49 7.78 5.40
C ALA A 70 2.91 6.72 6.40
N CYS A 71 4.22 6.47 6.50
CA CYS A 71 4.76 5.52 7.44
C CYS A 71 5.81 6.17 8.34
N HIS A 72 5.68 5.91 9.64
CA HIS A 72 6.49 6.48 10.68
C HIS A 72 7.05 5.37 11.57
N ASP A 73 8.38 5.25 11.61
CA ASP A 73 9.04 4.51 12.67
C ASP A 73 8.88 5.28 13.99
N LYS A 74 8.29 4.64 14.98
CA LYS A 74 8.03 5.18 16.32
C LYS A 74 8.99 4.60 17.36
N GLY A 75 10.20 4.21 16.95
CA GLY A 75 11.29 3.80 17.82
C GLY A 75 11.19 2.36 18.28
N ASP A 76 10.05 1.98 18.88
CA ASP A 76 9.80 0.59 19.26
C ASP A 76 8.95 -0.18 18.26
N GLY A 77 8.18 0.47 17.39
CA GLY A 77 7.31 -0.12 16.37
C GLY A 77 7.01 0.83 15.22
N VAL A 78 6.13 0.41 14.30
CA VAL A 78 5.82 1.15 13.08
C VAL A 78 4.35 1.57 13.08
N LEU A 79 4.09 2.82 12.73
CA LEU A 79 2.75 3.34 12.46
C LEU A 79 2.62 3.68 10.98
N THR A 80 1.58 3.15 10.34
CA THR A 80 1.26 3.40 8.94
C THR A 80 -0.13 4.02 8.87
N ASP A 81 -0.19 5.26 8.43
CA ASP A 81 -1.41 5.99 8.11
C ASP A 81 -1.70 5.81 6.61
N ILE A 82 -2.86 5.25 6.30
CA ILE A 82 -3.29 4.91 4.95
C ILE A 82 -4.56 5.68 4.66
N ARG A 83 -4.58 6.37 3.53
CA ARG A 83 -5.73 7.11 3.03
C ARG A 83 -6.01 6.68 1.60
N PHE A 84 -7.29 6.51 1.26
CA PHE A 84 -7.71 6.20 -0.09
C PHE A 84 -9.14 6.65 -0.34
N ASP A 85 -9.46 6.81 -1.61
CA ASP A 85 -10.80 7.18 -2.07
C ASP A 85 -11.57 5.95 -2.52
N ILE A 86 -12.85 5.89 -2.15
CA ILE A 86 -13.83 4.98 -2.73
C ILE A 86 -14.74 5.81 -3.60
N ILE A 87 -14.68 5.59 -4.91
CA ILE A 87 -15.50 6.31 -5.88
C ILE A 87 -16.54 5.38 -6.45
N VAL A 88 -17.78 5.85 -6.49
CA VAL A 88 -18.93 5.08 -6.96
C VAL A 88 -19.62 5.81 -8.09
N LYS A 89 -20.05 5.06 -9.11
CA LYS A 89 -20.88 5.54 -10.21
C LYS A 89 -22.11 4.64 -10.36
N ARG A 90 -23.29 5.26 -10.41
CA ARG A 90 -24.56 4.63 -10.77
C ARG A 90 -24.49 4.09 -12.21
N GLY A 91 -24.92 2.85 -12.40
CA GLY A 91 -25.07 2.24 -13.72
C GLY A 91 -26.47 2.43 -14.30
N PRO A 92 -26.72 2.00 -15.55
CA PRO A 92 -28.01 2.18 -16.22
C PRO A 92 -29.20 1.52 -15.49
N ALA A 93 -28.97 0.38 -14.82
CA ALA A 93 -30.00 -0.32 -14.04
C ALA A 93 -30.03 0.11 -12.56
N GLY A 94 -29.26 1.13 -12.18
CA GLY A 94 -29.16 1.61 -10.80
C GLY A 94 -30.12 2.76 -10.51
N SER A 95 -30.77 2.73 -9.35
CA SER A 95 -31.65 3.81 -8.88
C SER A 95 -31.28 4.36 -7.49
N ALA A 96 -30.32 3.75 -6.79
CA ALA A 96 -29.96 4.13 -5.43
C ALA A 96 -29.26 5.50 -5.37
N ASP A 97 -29.65 6.36 -4.43
CA ASP A 97 -29.00 7.63 -4.11
C ASP A 97 -27.92 7.49 -3.03
N GLN A 98 -27.94 6.39 -2.27
CA GLN A 98 -26.91 6.05 -1.31
C GLN A 98 -26.61 4.56 -1.39
N VAL A 99 -25.33 4.21 -1.31
CA VAL A 99 -24.88 2.82 -1.32
C VAL A 99 -23.91 2.57 -0.18
N THR A 100 -23.90 1.33 0.32
CA THR A 100 -22.90 0.85 1.27
C THR A 100 -22.09 -0.26 0.60
N LEU A 101 -20.77 -0.10 0.59
CA LEU A 101 -19.85 -1.02 -0.06
C LEU A 101 -18.93 -1.65 0.99
N PRO A 102 -18.91 -2.99 1.09
CA PRO A 102 -17.98 -3.64 1.99
C PRO A 102 -16.59 -3.66 1.35
N TYR A 103 -15.58 -3.22 2.11
CA TYR A 103 -14.18 -3.36 1.73
C TYR A 103 -13.40 -4.03 2.86
N PHE A 104 -12.29 -4.66 2.56
CA PHE A 104 -11.42 -5.28 3.54
C PHE A 104 -10.06 -4.61 3.58
N VAL A 105 -9.44 -4.70 4.76
CA VAL A 105 -8.00 -4.50 4.96
C VAL A 105 -7.45 -5.81 5.51
N ALA A 106 -6.44 -6.34 4.84
CA ALA A 106 -5.77 -7.58 5.20
C ALA A 106 -4.29 -7.30 5.44
N VAL A 107 -3.69 -8.01 6.37
CA VAL A 107 -2.25 -8.02 6.60
C VAL A 107 -1.74 -9.39 6.20
N ALA A 108 -0.93 -9.43 5.15
CA ALA A 108 -0.22 -10.61 4.71
C ALA A 108 1.24 -10.54 5.18
N ARG A 109 1.86 -11.70 5.35
CA ARG A 109 3.24 -11.84 5.80
C ARG A 109 3.94 -12.87 4.93
N GLY A 110 5.11 -12.52 4.41
CA GLY A 110 5.87 -13.42 3.54
C GLY A 110 5.19 -13.71 2.19
N GLY A 111 4.23 -12.87 1.78
CA GLY A 111 3.55 -12.93 0.48
C GLY A 111 2.32 -13.85 0.40
N ASP A 112 2.22 -14.87 1.25
CA ASP A 112 1.15 -15.88 1.16
C ASP A 112 0.40 -16.15 2.47
N THR A 113 0.96 -15.72 3.60
CA THR A 113 0.39 -16.02 4.92
C THR A 113 -0.49 -14.85 5.37
N LEU A 114 -1.81 -15.08 5.41
CA LEU A 114 -2.76 -14.10 5.92
C LEU A 114 -2.68 -14.03 7.46
N ALA A 115 -2.15 -12.94 7.99
CA ALA A 115 -2.00 -12.72 9.42
C ALA A 115 -3.30 -12.19 10.06
N ALA A 116 -3.98 -11.28 9.38
CA ALA A 116 -5.25 -10.71 9.82
C ALA A 116 -6.06 -10.19 8.63
N LYS A 117 -7.38 -10.12 8.79
CA LYS A 117 -8.30 -9.48 7.84
C LYS A 117 -9.49 -8.89 8.59
N GLN A 118 -9.87 -7.67 8.22
CA GLN A 118 -11.06 -7.00 8.73
C GLN A 118 -11.87 -6.43 7.58
N VAL A 119 -13.21 -6.54 7.67
CA VAL A 119 -14.14 -5.95 6.70
C VAL A 119 -14.79 -4.71 7.33
N PHE A 120 -14.88 -3.66 6.53
CA PHE A 120 -15.43 -2.35 6.84
C PHE A 120 -16.58 -2.04 5.88
N GLN A 121 -17.40 -1.04 6.21
CA GLN A 121 -18.54 -0.61 5.41
C GLN A 121 -18.38 0.86 5.04
N ALA A 122 -18.21 1.14 3.76
CA ALA A 122 -18.12 2.50 3.24
C ALA A 122 -19.47 2.96 2.71
N SER A 123 -19.99 4.05 3.26
CA SER A 123 -21.25 4.67 2.82
C SER A 123 -20.98 5.82 1.85
N VAL A 124 -21.54 5.75 0.65
CA VAL A 124 -21.37 6.77 -0.39
C VAL A 124 -22.72 7.28 -0.85
N THR A 125 -22.92 8.60 -0.76
CA THR A 125 -24.06 9.28 -1.37
C THR A 125 -23.73 9.67 -2.80
N LEU A 126 -24.57 9.27 -3.74
CA LEU A 126 -24.48 9.61 -5.14
C LEU A 126 -25.27 10.90 -5.39
N LYS A 127 -24.65 11.89 -6.01
CA LYS A 127 -25.25 13.21 -6.23
C LYS A 127 -25.26 13.57 -7.71
N GLY A 128 -26.22 14.42 -8.06
CA GLY A 128 -26.37 15.01 -9.40
C GLY A 128 -26.84 14.01 -10.47
N GLU A 129 -27.09 14.54 -11.66
CA GLU A 129 -27.63 13.78 -12.79
C GLU A 129 -26.69 12.65 -13.27
N GLN A 130 -25.40 12.77 -12.98
CA GLN A 130 -24.38 11.78 -13.34
C GLN A 130 -24.30 10.59 -12.37
N GLY A 131 -25.01 10.65 -11.23
CA GLY A 131 -25.07 9.56 -10.26
C GLY A 131 -23.70 9.13 -9.72
N ARG A 132 -22.80 10.09 -9.45
CA ARG A 132 -21.45 9.82 -8.95
C ARG A 132 -21.31 10.30 -7.50
N GLY A 133 -20.51 9.59 -6.72
CA GLY A 133 -20.19 9.97 -5.34
C GLY A 133 -18.83 9.41 -4.92
N GLY A 134 -18.32 9.88 -3.80
CA GLY A 134 -17.11 9.34 -3.20
C GLY A 134 -17.04 9.55 -1.70
N THR A 135 -16.23 8.72 -1.04
CA THR A 135 -15.81 8.88 0.36
C THR A 135 -14.31 8.66 0.45
N ILE A 136 -13.70 9.22 1.49
CA ILE A 136 -12.29 9.01 1.81
C ILE A 136 -12.22 8.13 3.05
N GLU A 137 -11.51 7.02 2.96
CA GLU A 137 -11.28 6.10 4.08
C GLU A 137 -9.89 6.33 4.66
N HIS A 138 -9.80 6.35 5.99
CA HIS A 138 -8.56 6.57 6.73
C HIS A 138 -8.32 5.39 7.66
N ILE A 139 -7.24 4.65 7.43
CA ILE A 139 -6.87 3.46 8.19
C ILE A 139 -5.53 3.71 8.87
N ARG A 140 -5.46 3.36 10.16
CA ARG A 140 -4.21 3.34 10.92
C ARG A 140 -3.82 1.93 11.24
N HIS A 141 -2.73 1.48 10.63
CA HIS A 141 -2.12 0.19 10.92
C HIS A 141 -0.91 0.39 11.85
N ARG A 142 -0.83 -0.39 12.92
CA ARG A 142 0.30 -0.36 13.85
C ARG A 142 0.93 -1.73 13.96
N ILE A 143 2.24 -1.81 13.72
CA ILE A 143 3.07 -2.95 14.08
C ILE A 143 3.67 -2.65 15.46
N PRO A 144 3.33 -3.41 16.51
CA PRO A 144 3.69 -3.05 17.89
C PRO A 144 5.19 -3.01 18.13
N THR A 145 5.96 -3.85 17.44
CA THR A 145 7.42 -3.86 17.60
C THR A 145 8.20 -3.91 16.28
N ASN A 146 9.36 -3.27 16.26
CA ASN A 146 10.30 -3.31 15.14
C ASN A 146 10.88 -4.73 14.93
N ALA A 147 10.96 -5.54 15.99
CA ALA A 147 11.30 -6.96 15.87
C ALA A 147 10.23 -7.74 15.07
N LEU A 148 8.94 -7.44 15.28
CA LEU A 148 7.88 -8.05 14.48
C LEU A 148 7.96 -7.59 13.03
N ALA A 149 8.10 -6.27 12.80
CA ALA A 149 8.22 -5.68 11.46
C ALA A 149 9.33 -6.34 10.64
N ARG A 150 10.52 -6.53 11.24
CA ARG A 150 11.68 -7.17 10.59
C ARG A 150 11.58 -8.67 10.38
N LYS A 151 10.70 -9.36 11.12
CA LYS A 151 10.67 -10.82 11.10
C LYS A 151 10.26 -11.37 9.71
N ALA A 152 9.52 -10.61 8.91
CA ALA A 152 9.20 -10.89 7.50
C ALA A 152 8.55 -9.64 6.86
N PRO A 153 8.61 -9.48 5.53
CA PRO A 153 7.88 -8.41 4.86
C PRO A 153 6.39 -8.53 5.16
N HIS A 154 5.80 -7.42 5.61
CA HIS A 154 4.36 -7.28 5.81
C HIS A 154 3.78 -6.51 4.64
N GLU A 155 2.60 -6.94 4.21
CA GLU A 155 1.84 -6.30 3.16
C GLU A 155 0.46 -5.98 3.71
N VAL A 156 0.03 -4.73 3.57
CA VAL A 156 -1.33 -4.31 3.84
C VAL A 156 -2.09 -4.30 2.51
N LEU A 157 -3.03 -5.22 2.39
CA LEU A 157 -3.81 -5.47 1.18
C LEU A 157 -5.22 -4.92 1.37
N ILE A 158 -5.67 -4.10 0.42
CA ILE A 158 -6.98 -3.44 0.48
C ILE A 158 -7.79 -3.83 -0.76
N GLY A 159 -9.05 -4.20 -0.57
CA GLY A 159 -9.93 -4.57 -1.68
C GLY A 159 -11.39 -4.52 -1.27
N PHE A 160 -12.31 -4.49 -2.22
CA PHE A 160 -13.72 -4.74 -1.94
C PHE A 160 -13.92 -6.18 -1.46
N ALA A 161 -14.82 -6.37 -0.51
CA ALA A 161 -15.28 -7.70 -0.12
C ALA A 161 -16.39 -8.12 -1.10
N LEU A 162 -15.96 -8.63 -2.25
CA LEU A 162 -16.83 -9.01 -3.37
C LEU A 162 -17.68 -10.24 -3.05
N SER A 163 -18.87 -10.30 -3.64
CA SER A 163 -19.60 -11.57 -3.80
C SER A 163 -18.88 -12.48 -4.80
N GLU A 164 -19.28 -13.76 -4.85
CA GLU A 164 -18.74 -14.71 -5.83
C GLU A 164 -18.96 -14.24 -7.28
N ASP A 165 -20.16 -13.74 -7.59
CA ASP A 165 -20.48 -13.21 -8.92
C ASP A 165 -19.63 -11.98 -9.28
N GLU A 166 -19.46 -11.06 -8.33
CA GLU A 166 -18.65 -9.85 -8.51
C GLU A 166 -17.17 -10.22 -8.73
N ALA A 167 -16.64 -11.17 -7.94
CA ALA A 167 -15.27 -11.66 -8.10
C ALA A 167 -15.08 -12.40 -9.43
N ALA A 168 -16.02 -13.27 -9.81
CA ALA A 168 -16.01 -13.98 -11.08
C ALA A 168 -16.04 -13.04 -12.29
N TYR A 169 -16.77 -11.91 -12.17
CA TYR A 169 -16.79 -10.89 -13.20
C TYR A 169 -15.41 -10.23 -13.36
N ASN A 170 -14.80 -9.77 -12.26
CA ASN A 170 -13.52 -9.05 -12.28
C ASN A 170 -12.31 -9.89 -12.72
N VAL A 171 -12.34 -11.20 -12.55
CA VAL A 171 -11.24 -12.07 -13.04
C VAL A 171 -11.39 -12.40 -14.52
N ARG A 172 -12.59 -12.22 -15.07
CA ARG A 172 -12.89 -12.52 -16.48
C ARG A 172 -12.76 -11.29 -17.38
N TYR A 173 -13.01 -10.09 -16.84
CA TYR A 173 -13.05 -8.81 -17.54
C TYR A 173 -12.26 -7.75 -16.77
#